data_AF-A0A7L9ACS0-F1
#
_entry.id   AF-A0A7L9ACS0-F1
#
_cell.length_a   1.000
_cell.length_b   1.000
_cell.length_c   1.000
_cell.angle_alpha   90.00
_cell.angle_beta   90.00
_cell.angle_gamma   90.00
#
_symmetry.space_group_name_H-M   'P 1'
#
loop_
_entity.id
_entity.type
_entity.pdbx_description
1 polymer ?
#
loop_
_entity_poly.entity_id
_entity_poly.type
_entity_poly.pdbx_seq_one_letter_code
_entity_poly.pdbx_strand_id
1 'polypeptide(L)'
;AACQHYGVRTCEGCKGFFKRTVQKGSKYVCLAEKSCPVDKRRRNRCQFCRFQKCLAVGMVKEVVRTDSLKGRRGRLPSKPKCPQESPPSPPISLITALVK
;
A
#
# COMPACT_ATOMS: atom_id res chain seq x y z
N ALA A 1 -14.03 -7.79 11.35
CA ALA A 1 -14.13 -6.82 10.23
C ALA A 1 -14.83 -7.50 9.07
N ALA A 2 -15.85 -6.88 8.47
CA ALA A 2 -16.71 -7.56 7.48
C ALA A 2 -16.02 -7.71 6.11
N CYS A 3 -15.33 -6.67 5.62
CA CYS A 3 -14.69 -6.67 4.30
C CYS A 3 -13.29 -6.05 4.32
N GLN A 4 -12.66 -5.95 3.14
CA GLN A 4 -11.34 -5.34 2.95
C GLN A 4 -11.44 -3.83 2.72
N HIS A 5 -10.49 -3.08 3.27
CA HIS A 5 -10.30 -1.66 2.99
C HIS A 5 -8.83 -1.39 2.72
N TYR A 6 -8.56 -0.74 1.59
CA TYR A 6 -7.20 -0.37 1.18
C TYR A 6 -6.24 -1.58 1.14
N GLY A 7 -6.72 -2.74 0.68
CA GLY A 7 -5.92 -3.96 0.52
C GLY A 7 -5.93 -4.94 1.70
N VAL A 8 -6.51 -4.57 2.86
CA VAL A 8 -6.46 -5.41 4.07
C VAL A 8 -7.81 -5.46 4.77
N ARG A 9 -8.13 -6.61 5.38
CA ARG A 9 -9.32 -6.76 6.24
C ARG A 9 -9.16 -5.92 7.51
N THR A 10 -9.87 -4.80 7.58
CA THR A 10 -9.72 -3.81 8.66
C THR A 10 -11.07 -3.36 9.19
N CYS A 11 -11.10 -2.83 10.41
CA CYS A 11 -12.32 -2.23 10.96
C CYS A 11 -12.57 -0.82 10.40
N GLU A 12 -13.83 -0.37 10.45
CA GLU A 12 -14.25 0.96 9.98
C GLU A 12 -13.45 2.11 10.62
N GLY A 13 -13.07 1.96 11.89
CA GLY A 13 -12.25 2.95 12.59
C GLY A 13 -10.85 3.12 11.98
N CYS A 14 -10.20 2.03 11.55
CA CYS A 14 -8.88 2.08 10.91
C CYS A 14 -8.97 2.47 9.43
N LYS A 15 -10.04 2.05 8.73
CA LYS A 15 -10.37 2.54 7.39
C LYS A 15 -10.48 4.06 7.35
N GLY A 16 -11.29 4.65 8.23
CA GLY A 16 -11.49 6.10 8.28
C GLY A 16 -10.22 6.86 8.69
N PHE A 17 -9.48 6.33 9.66
CA PHE A 17 -8.19 6.89 10.08
C PHE A 17 -7.19 6.92 8.92
N PHE A 18 -6.94 5.77 8.28
CA PHE A 18 -6.00 5.65 7.16
C PHE A 18 -6.34 6.60 6.01
N LYS A 19 -7.61 6.64 5.58
CA LYS A 19 -8.07 7.57 4.54
C LYS A 19 -7.74 9.01 4.86
N ARG A 20 -8.08 9.49 6.06
CA ARG A 20 -7.86 10.88 6.48
C ARG A 20 -6.37 11.20 6.58
N THR A 21 -5.57 10.29 7.13
CA THR A 21 -4.13 10.46 7.24
C THR A 21 -3.48 10.63 5.87
N VAL A 22 -3.82 9.77 4.90
CA VAL A 22 -3.28 9.85 3.53
C VAL A 22 -3.75 11.11 2.81
N GLN A 23 -5.06 11.40 2.82
CA GLN A 23 -5.61 12.57 2.11
C GLN A 23 -5.10 13.92 2.63
N LYS A 24 -4.84 14.01 3.94
CA LYS A 24 -4.30 15.23 4.55
C LYS A 24 -2.77 15.28 4.55
N GLY A 25 -2.09 14.24 4.07
CA GLY A 25 -0.64 14.11 4.20
C GLY A 25 -0.16 14.21 5.65
N SER A 26 -0.97 13.75 6.62
CA SER A 26 -0.69 13.97 8.04
C SER A 26 0.56 13.23 8.47
N LYS A 27 1.48 13.97 9.10
CA LYS A 27 2.67 13.43 9.75
C LYS A 27 2.43 13.40 11.24
N TYR A 28 2.63 12.24 11.86
CA TYR A 28 2.47 12.06 13.30
C TYR A 28 3.84 11.80 13.94
N VAL A 29 3.96 12.11 15.22
CA VAL A 29 5.14 11.80 16.03
C VAL A 29 4.71 10.89 17.18
N CYS A 30 5.51 9.86 17.47
CA CYS A 30 5.32 9.07 18.69
C CYS A 30 6.03 9.78 19.85
N LEU A 31 5.34 9.91 20.99
CA LEU A 31 5.91 10.47 22.22
C LEU A 31 6.60 9.41 23.11
N ALA A 32 6.69 8.17 22.61
CA ALA A 32 7.32 7.03 23.27
C ALA A 32 8.25 6.33 22.26
N GLU A 33 8.50 5.05 22.42
CA GLU A 33 9.50 4.28 21.65
C GLU A 33 9.00 3.75 20.29
N LYS A 34 8.01 4.42 19.67
CA LYS A 34 7.42 3.99 18.37
C LYS A 34 6.87 2.55 18.38
N SER A 35 6.61 1.99 19.56
CA SER A 35 6.17 0.60 19.78
C SER A 35 4.82 0.53 20.52
N CYS A 36 4.05 1.63 20.56
CA CYS A 36 2.81 1.69 21.34
C CYS A 36 1.81 0.60 20.92
N PRO A 37 1.13 -0.06 21.89
CA PRO A 37 0.18 -1.12 21.60
C PRO A 37 -1.07 -0.57 20.87
N VAL A 38 -1.35 -1.12 19.69
CA VAL A 38 -2.50 -0.75 18.86
C VAL A 38 -3.55 -1.86 18.90
N ASP A 39 -4.48 -1.75 19.85
CA ASP A 39 -5.66 -2.62 20.03
C ASP A 39 -6.97 -1.81 19.94
N LYS A 40 -8.14 -2.47 20.04
CA LYS A 40 -9.46 -1.81 19.92
C LYS A 40 -9.64 -0.65 20.92
N ARG A 41 -9.10 -0.79 22.14
CA ARG A 41 -9.27 0.17 23.24
C ARG A 41 -8.25 1.31 23.17
N ARG A 42 -7.01 1.03 22.76
CA ARG A 42 -5.87 1.96 22.87
C ARG A 42 -5.37 2.52 21.54
N ARG A 43 -5.89 2.07 20.39
CA ARG A 43 -5.47 2.54 19.06
C ARG A 43 -5.47 4.06 18.85
N ASN A 44 -6.25 4.82 19.62
CA ASN A 44 -6.30 6.28 19.49
C ASN A 44 -5.20 7.00 20.32
N ARG A 45 -4.49 6.30 21.22
CA ARG A 45 -3.48 6.90 22.10
C ARG A 45 -2.24 7.40 21.33
N CYS A 46 -1.86 6.71 20.25
CA CYS A 46 -0.72 7.12 19.43
C CYS A 46 -1.06 6.99 17.95
N GLN A 47 -1.23 8.13 17.28
CA GLN A 47 -1.54 8.17 15.85
C GLN A 47 -0.37 7.66 14.99
N PHE A 48 0.87 7.93 15.41
CA PHE A 48 2.07 7.41 14.73
C PHE A 48 2.07 5.89 14.67
N CYS A 49 2.05 5.22 15.83
CA CYS A 49 2.10 3.75 15.89
C CYS A 49 0.87 3.12 15.22
N ARG A 50 -0.30 3.76 15.30
CA ARG A 50 -1.48 3.30 14.58
C ARG A 50 -1.28 3.33 13.06
N PHE A 51 -0.76 4.44 12.53
CA PHE A 51 -0.54 4.58 11.09
C PHE A 51 0.60 3.68 10.61
N GLN A 52 1.68 3.58 11.37
CA GLN A 52 2.76 2.65 11.12
C GLN A 52 2.24 1.21 11.05
N LYS A 53 1.40 0.79 12.01
CA LYS A 53 0.77 -0.54 11.97
C LYS A 53 -0.12 -0.72 10.75
N CYS A 54 -0.90 0.29 10.35
CA CYS A 54 -1.70 0.22 9.11
C CYS A 54 -0.83 -0.11 7.89
N LEU A 55 0.32 0.54 7.75
CA LEU A 55 1.27 0.26 6.67
C LEU A 55 1.90 -1.13 6.82
N ALA A 56 2.33 -1.49 8.03
CA ALA A 56 2.97 -2.78 8.30
C ALA A 56 2.05 -3.99 8.01
N VAL A 57 0.74 -3.86 8.22
CA VAL A 57 -0.23 -4.93 7.86
C VAL A 57 -0.64 -4.91 6.38
N GLY A 58 -0.12 -3.97 5.58
CA GLY A 58 -0.33 -3.92 4.13
C GLY A 58 -1.41 -2.95 3.63
N MET A 59 -1.84 -1.96 4.41
CA MET A 59 -2.77 -0.95 3.88
C MET A 59 -2.06 -0.06 2.84
N VAL A 60 -2.61 0.00 1.64
CA VAL A 60 -2.00 0.63 0.46
C VAL A 60 -2.45 2.08 0.32
N LYS A 61 -1.51 3.04 0.35
CA LYS A 61 -1.82 4.49 0.29
C LYS A 61 -2.40 4.88 -1.07
N GLU A 62 -1.91 4.25 -2.12
CA GLU A 62 -2.25 4.47 -3.53
C GLU A 62 -3.71 4.10 -3.85
N VAL A 63 -4.33 3.25 -3.01
CA VAL A 63 -5.76 2.91 -3.11
C VAL A 63 -6.64 4.04 -2.57
N VAL A 64 -6.09 4.97 -1.78
CA VAL A 64 -6.80 6.16 -1.35
C VAL A 64 -6.87 7.14 -2.51
N ARG A 65 -8.09 7.42 -3.00
CA ARG A 65 -8.32 8.41 -4.06
C ARG A 65 -7.84 9.80 -3.66
N THR A 66 -6.92 10.35 -4.44
CA THR A 66 -6.43 11.74 -4.38
C THR A 66 -6.85 12.51 -5.65
N ASP A 67 -6.65 13.82 -5.63
CA ASP A 67 -6.73 14.71 -6.80
C ASP A 67 -8.02 14.54 -7.63
N SER A 68 -7.89 14.25 -8.93
CA SER A 68 -9.00 14.10 -9.89
C SER A 68 -9.97 12.96 -9.56
N LEU A 69 -9.57 12.01 -8.70
CA LEU A 69 -10.42 10.91 -8.24
C LEU A 69 -11.12 11.21 -6.92
N LYS A 70 -10.83 12.35 -6.26
CA LYS A 70 -11.47 12.74 -5.00
C LYS A 70 -12.98 12.87 -5.20
N GLY A 71 -13.76 12.29 -4.29
CA GLY A 71 -15.23 12.30 -4.34
C GLY A 71 -15.87 11.17 -5.16
N ARG A 72 -15.12 10.49 -6.04
CA ARG A 72 -15.66 9.32 -6.76
C ARG A 72 -15.93 8.13 -5.83
N ARG A 73 -17.10 7.51 -6.01
CA ARG A 73 -17.52 6.26 -5.33
C ARG A 73 -17.43 5.08 -6.30
N GLY A 74 -17.50 3.85 -5.77
CA GLY A 74 -17.45 2.63 -6.57
C GLY A 74 -16.04 2.04 -6.74
N ARG A 75 -15.89 1.11 -7.69
CA ARG A 75 -14.63 0.41 -7.98
C ARG A 75 -13.62 1.38 -8.61
N LEU A 76 -12.33 1.27 -8.25
CA LEU A 76 -11.28 2.01 -8.95
C LEU A 76 -11.17 1.45 -10.38
N PRO A 77 -10.94 2.29 -11.40
CA PRO A 77 -10.57 1.80 -12.71
C PRO A 77 -9.36 0.87 -12.56
N SER A 78 -9.47 -0.37 -13.04
CA SER A 78 -8.33 -1.26 -13.10
C SER A 78 -7.25 -0.58 -13.94
N LYS A 79 -6.07 -0.33 -13.39
CA LYS A 79 -4.94 0.13 -14.20
C LYS A 79 -4.71 -0.94 -15.29
N PRO A 80 -4.54 -0.58 -16.58
CA PRO A 80 -4.08 -1.55 -17.57
C PRO A 80 -2.78 -2.17 -17.03
N LYS A 81 -2.64 -3.50 -17.09
CA LYS A 81 -1.36 -4.16 -16.82
C LYS A 81 -0.30 -3.45 -17.66
N CYS A 82 0.76 -2.93 -17.04
CA CYS A 82 1.97 -2.59 -17.80
C CYS A 82 2.40 -3.88 -18.53
N PRO A 83 2.78 -3.81 -19.82
CA PRO A 83 3.53 -4.89 -20.46
C PRO A 83 4.73 -5.22 -19.57
N GLN A 84 4.85 -6.49 -19.20
CA GLN A 84 6.04 -7.01 -18.54
C GLN A 84 7.20 -6.80 -19.52
N GLU A 85 8.24 -6.06 -19.15
CA GLU A 85 9.53 -6.18 -19.85
C GLU A 85 9.95 -7.66 -19.78
N SER A 86 9.94 -8.30 -20.93
CA SER A 86 10.47 -9.64 -21.15
C SER A 86 11.90 -9.74 -20.61
N PRO A 87 12.30 -10.84 -19.95
CA PRO A 87 13.70 -11.05 -19.62
C PRO A 87 14.53 -11.03 -20.91
N PRO A 88 15.75 -10.46 -20.92
CA PRO A 88 16.59 -10.48 -22.10
C PRO A 88 16.95 -11.93 -22.44
N SER A 89 16.59 -12.34 -23.66
CA SER A 89 17.05 -13.58 -24.27
C SER A 89 18.59 -13.64 -24.25
N PRO A 90 19.21 -14.79 -23.98
CA PRO A 90 20.67 -14.90 -24.11
C PRO A 90 21.06 -14.74 -25.58
N PRO A 91 22.19 -14.08 -25.91
CA PRO A 91 22.69 -14.06 -27.27
C PRO A 91 23.14 -15.48 -27.65
N ILE A 92 22.42 -16.07 -28.60
CA ILE A 92 22.87 -17.24 -29.35
C ILE A 92 24.04 -16.76 -30.21
N SER A 93 25.27 -17.15 -29.84
CA SER A 93 26.39 -17.18 -30.78
C SER A 93 26.71 -18.63 -31.07
N LEU A 94 26.14 -19.10 -32.18
CA LEU A 94 26.51 -20.31 -32.89
C LEU A 94 27.98 -20.22 -33.28
N ILE A 95 28.83 -21.09 -32.75
CA ILE A 95 30.07 -21.45 -33.42
C ILE A 95 29.95 -22.92 -33.81
N THR A 96 29.50 -23.12 -35.05
CA THR A 96 29.54 -24.41 -35.74
C THR A 96 30.85 -24.48 -36.54
N ALA A 97 31.60 -25.55 -36.30
CA ALA A 97 32.47 -26.28 -37.23
C ALA A 97 33.77 -25.67 -37.80
N LEU A 98 34.88 -26.35 -37.44
CA LEU A 98 35.85 -27.01 -38.33
C LEU A 98 36.43 -26.24 -39.54
N VAL A 99 37.59 -25.61 -39.34
CA VAL A 99 38.77 -25.60 -40.25
C VAL A 99 39.95 -25.17 -39.33
N LYS A 100 41.00 -25.92 -38.99
CA LYS A 100 41.89 -26.80 -39.75
C LYS A 100 42.67 -27.67 -38.76
#